data_AF-A0A3B0VWL5-F1
#
_entry.id   AF-A0A3B0VWL5-F1
#
_cell.length_a   1.000
_cell.length_b   1.000
_cell.length_c   1.000
_cell.angle_alpha   90.00
_cell.angle_beta   90.00
_cell.angle_gamma   90.00
#
_symmetry.space_group_name_H-M   'P 1'
#
loop_
_entity.id
_entity.type
_entity.pdbx_description
1 polymer ?
#
loop_
_entity_poly.entity_id
_entity_poly.type
_entity_poly.pdbx_seq_one_letter_code
_entity_poly.pdbx_strand_id
1 'polypeptide(L)' 'MSGNIQQVEDILQQVTDPEIPVLSLQDLGVIRNIEVTNNKIAVTITPTYS' A
#
# COMPACT_ATOMS: atom_id res chain seq x y z
N MET A 1 13.30 16.61 0.61
CA MET A 1 12.41 15.75 1.40
C MET A 1 12.23 14.47 0.63
N SER A 2 13.07 13.48 0.89
CA SER A 2 12.89 12.13 0.37
C SER A 2 11.61 11.60 1.00
N GLY A 3 10.58 11.29 0.23
CA GLY A 3 9.39 10.65 0.80
C GLY A 3 9.82 9.38 1.55
N ASN A 4 9.39 9.24 2.79
CA ASN A 4 9.80 8.13 3.62
C ASN A 4 8.89 6.93 3.31
N ILE A 5 9.47 5.80 2.88
CA ILE A 5 8.73 4.55 2.62
C ILE A 5 7.86 4.19 3.82
N GLN A 6 8.37 4.38 5.04
CA GLN A 6 7.63 4.09 6.26
C GLN A 6 6.31 4.87 6.36
N GLN A 7 6.33 6.16 5.98
CA GLN A 7 5.11 6.96 5.99
C GLN A 7 4.09 6.48 4.95
N VAL A 8 4.56 5.98 3.81
CA VAL A 8 3.67 5.41 2.78
C VAL A 8 3.06 4.11 3.28
N GLU A 9 3.85 3.24 3.91
CA GLU A 9 3.36 2.00 4.54
C GLU A 9 2.30 2.31 5.60
N ASP A 10 2.57 3.24 6.51
CA ASP A 10 1.63 3.64 7.57
C ASP A 10 0.30 4.17 7.01
N ILE A 11 0.33 4.84 5.86
CA ILE A 11 -0.89 5.29 5.16
C ILE A 11 -1.61 4.10 4.51
N LEU A 12 -0.88 3.22 3.84
CA LEU A 12 -1.47 2.05 3.16
C LEU A 12 -2.10 1.07 4.14
N GLN A 13 -1.57 0.96 5.37
CA GLN A 13 -2.18 0.15 6.45
C GLN A 13 -3.57 0.63 6.88
N GLN A 14 -3.86 1.92 6.69
CA GLN A 14 -5.18 2.48 7.01
C GLN A 14 -6.23 2.15 5.95
N VAL A 15 -5.80 1.63 4.79
CA VAL A 15 -6.70 1.22 3.71
C VAL A 15 -7.12 -0.23 3.95
N THR A 16 -8.35 -0.41 4.40
CA THR A 16 -8.96 -1.72 4.68
C THR A 16 -9.74 -2.24 3.49
N ASP A 17 -9.87 -3.56 3.40
CA ASP A 17 -10.70 -4.21 2.39
C ASP A 17 -12.19 -3.90 2.61
N PRO A 18 -12.95 -3.57 1.55
CA PRO A 18 -14.37 -3.26 1.68
C PRO A 18 -15.25 -4.47 2.02
N GLU A 19 -14.81 -5.70 1.69
CA GLU A 19 -15.52 -6.94 2.02
C GLU A 19 -15.11 -7.48 3.41
N ILE A 20 -13.84 -7.31 3.78
CA ILE A 20 -13.27 -7.68 5.08
C ILE A 20 -12.64 -6.46 5.78
N PRO A 21 -13.44 -5.60 6.46
CA PRO A 21 -12.99 -4.32 7.02
C PRO A 21 -11.91 -4.40 8.12
N VAL A 22 -11.57 -5.61 8.56
CA VAL A 22 -10.54 -5.87 9.58
C VAL A 22 -9.16 -6.17 8.98
N LEU A 23 -9.06 -6.36 7.66
CA LEU A 23 -7.81 -6.63 6.97
C LEU A 23 -7.41 -5.42 6.12
N SER A 24 -6.16 -4.98 6.26
CA SER A 24 -5.59 -3.95 5.39
C SER A 24 -5.15 -4.53 4.05
N LEU A 25 -4.97 -3.67 3.04
CA LEU A 25 -4.35 -4.06 1.76
C LEU A 25 -2.95 -4.68 1.95
N GLN A 26 -2.25 -4.31 3.02
CA GLN A 26 -0.95 -4.87 3.34
C GLN A 26 -1.08 -6.27 3.95
N ASP A 27 -2.06 -6.49 4.84
CA ASP A 27 -2.35 -7.82 5.42
C ASP A 27 -2.79 -8.83 4.36
N LEU A 28 -3.53 -8.37 3.36
CA LEU A 28 -3.94 -9.20 2.22
C LEU A 28 -2.78 -9.54 1.26
N GLY A 29 -1.60 -8.96 1.46
CA GLY A 29 -0.46 -9.14 0.55
C GLY A 29 -0.70 -8.59 -0.86
N VAL A 30 -1.64 -7.62 -0.99
CA VAL A 30 -1.97 -6.96 -2.25
C VAL A 30 -0.84 -6.01 -2.67
N ILE A 31 -0.21 -5.34 -1.71
CA ILE A 31 0.94 -4.45 -1.94
C ILE A 31 2.20 -5.28 -2.21
N ARG A 32 2.81 -5.11 -3.38
CA ARG A 32 4.01 -5.86 -3.81
C ARG A 32 5.30 -5.09 -3.72
N ASN A 33 5.26 -3.79 -4.04
CA ASN A 33 6.44 -2.94 -4.01
C ASN A 33 6.02 -1.49 -3.77
N ILE A 34 6.88 -0.74 -3.08
CA ILE A 34 6.74 0.70 -2.87
C ILE A 34 8.07 1.33 -3.26
N GLU A 35 8.06 2.16 -4.29
CA GLU A 35 9.21 2.91 -4.75
C GLU A 35 8.97 4.39 -4.52
N VAL A 36 9.90 5.05 -3.84
CA VAL A 36 9.85 6.49 -3.61
C VAL A 36 11.00 7.15 -4.36
N THR A 37 10.66 7.99 -5.33
CA THR A 37 11.63 8.64 -6.21
C THR A 37 11.38 10.13 -6.23
N ASN A 38 12.30 10.91 -5.65
CA ASN A 38 12.21 12.36 -5.51
C ASN A 38 10.86 12.82 -4.90
N ASN A 39 9.90 13.15 -5.76
CA ASN A 39 8.58 13.70 -5.42
C ASN A 39 7.41 12.81 -5.87
N LYS A 40 7.68 11.54 -6.20
CA LYS A 40 6.67 10.57 -6.63
C LYS A 40 6.78 9.29 -5.80
N ILE A 41 5.63 8.66 -5.62
CA ILE A 41 5.50 7.37 -4.95
C ILE A 41 4.82 6.44 -5.97
N ALA A 42 5.46 5.32 -6.28
CA ALA A 42 4.91 4.26 -7.11
C ALA A 42 4.62 3.05 -6.22
N VAL A 43 3.38 2.57 -6.25
CA VAL A 43 2.95 1.40 -5.48
C VAL A 43 2.48 0.34 -6.47
N THR A 44 3.13 -0.82 -6.45
CA THR A 44 2.75 -1.96 -7.27
C THR A 44 1.79 -2.83 -6.48
N ILE A 45 0.61 -3.11 -7.04
CA ILE A 45 -0.41 -3.95 -6.42
C ILE A 45 -0.74 -5.16 -7.29
N THR A 46 -1.07 -6.29 -6.66
CA THR A 46 -1.68 -7.43 -7.34
C THR A 46 -3.18 -7.41 -7.10
N PRO A 47 -4.01 -7.16 -8.12
CA PRO A 47 -5.45 -7.16 -7.95
C PRO A 47 -5.97 -8.54 -7.53
N THR A 48 -7.01 -8.55 -6.69
CA THR A 48 -7.71 -9.76 -6.24
C THR A 48 -8.96 -10.07 -7.08
N TYR A 49 -9.13 -9.40 -8.23
CA TYR A 49 -10.22 -9.70 -9.15
C TYR A 49 -10.08 -11.12 -9.74
N SER A 50 -11.20 -11.83 -9.85
CA SER A 50 -11.33 -13.05 -10.65
C SER A 50 -11.40 -12.74 -12.14
#